data_AF-A0A453HXT5-F1
#
_entry.id   AF-A0A453HXT5-F1
#
_cell.length_a   1.000
_cell.length_b   1.000
_cell.length_c   1.000
_cell.angle_alpha   90.00
_cell.angle_beta   90.00
_cell.angle_gamma   90.00
#
_symmetry.space_group_name_H-M   'P 1'
#
loop_
_entity.id
_entity.type
_entity.pdbx_description
1 polymer ?
#
loop_
_entity_poly.entity_id
_entity_poly.type
_entity_poly.pdbx_seq_one_letter_code
_entity_poly.pdbx_strand_id
1 'polypeptide(L)'
;GAMGGLGLLLPADREHDPELEPCSPPKGVLRLRGAVQHYEWGSRGDASLVARLAGETEEGRPCAELWMGTHPAAPSSLASDDGGAVSLREWLARNPAALLGRVVTARWDGDLPFLFKVLSVAKPLSIQAHPDRELARALHALRPTTYRDANHKPEMAVAVTEFRALCGFVSVQELKDVLRTVPEVRMLVGKEDVVKLMTAKEHDGGIGVRSYLQSAFTKLMATSKEAVAEAISKLRSRLNGEIKIRTFTEKEQLVLSLEQQYPGDVGVLSAFFFNYVKLRPGEALYIGANEPHAYLSGECVECMATSDNVIRAGLTPKYKDVQTLCSMLTYKQQLEVVFENIWSLITLRNFGWNNR
;
A
#
# COMPACT_ATOMS: atom_id res chain seq x y z
N GLY A 1 2.71 -60.49 -14.31
CA GLY A 1 3.19 -60.04 -12.99
C GLY A 1 4.55 -59.42 -13.19
N ALA A 2 4.93 -58.30 -12.58
CA ALA A 2 4.32 -57.55 -11.49
C ALA A 2 4.68 -56.06 -11.68
N MET A 3 3.77 -55.18 -11.28
CA MET A 3 3.99 -53.74 -11.14
C MET A 3 4.89 -53.47 -9.93
N GLY A 4 5.91 -52.63 -10.08
CA GLY A 4 6.70 -52.08 -8.98
C GLY A 4 6.77 -50.56 -9.11
N GLY A 5 6.11 -49.85 -8.19
CA GLY A 5 5.94 -48.40 -8.23
C GLY A 5 7.20 -47.62 -7.88
N LEU A 6 7.40 -46.49 -8.57
CA LEU A 6 8.31 -45.44 -8.10
C LEU A 6 7.61 -44.63 -7.00
N GLY A 7 8.05 -44.82 -5.77
CA GLY A 7 7.70 -43.95 -4.65
C GLY A 7 8.42 -42.60 -4.77
N LEU A 8 7.65 -41.51 -4.65
CA LEU A 8 8.18 -40.18 -4.38
C LEU A 8 8.96 -40.21 -3.05
N LEU A 9 10.25 -39.86 -3.07
CA LEU A 9 10.97 -39.50 -1.87
C LEU A 9 10.44 -38.15 -1.35
N LEU A 10 9.83 -38.17 -0.17
CA LEU A 10 9.61 -36.98 0.66
C LEU A 10 10.97 -36.46 1.15
N PRO A 11 11.20 -35.14 1.28
CA PRO A 11 12.41 -34.63 1.89
C PRO A 11 12.45 -35.00 3.37
N ALA A 12 13.65 -35.36 3.84
CA ALA A 12 13.94 -35.75 5.21
C ALA A 12 13.48 -34.71 6.24
N ASP A 13 12.91 -35.21 7.34
CA ASP A 13 12.57 -34.45 8.54
C ASP A 13 13.77 -33.63 9.00
N ARG A 14 13.59 -32.30 9.10
CA ARG A 14 14.56 -31.45 9.79
C ARG A 14 14.48 -31.77 11.27
N GLU A 15 15.63 -32.12 11.84
CA GLU A 15 15.83 -32.38 13.27
C GLU A 15 15.27 -31.22 14.11
N HIS A 16 14.50 -31.61 15.12
CA HIS A 16 13.88 -30.76 16.11
C HIS A 16 14.96 -30.12 16.98
N ASP A 17 15.00 -28.79 17.06
CA ASP A 17 15.86 -28.06 17.99
C ASP A 17 15.37 -28.33 19.43
N PRO A 18 16.15 -29.00 20.31
CA PRO A 18 15.65 -29.60 21.55
C PRO A 18 15.43 -28.60 22.70
N GLU A 19 15.58 -27.29 22.51
CA GLU A 19 15.46 -26.29 23.59
C GLU A 19 14.09 -25.58 23.69
N LEU A 20 13.13 -25.87 22.81
CA LEU A 20 11.79 -25.28 22.90
C LEU A 20 10.80 -26.28 23.53
N GLU A 21 10.72 -26.26 24.86
CA GLU A 21 9.67 -26.95 25.63
C GLU A 21 8.28 -26.70 25.01
N PRO A 22 7.51 -27.74 24.66
CA PRO A 22 6.20 -27.59 24.03
C PRO A 22 5.22 -26.95 25.02
N CYS A 23 5.02 -25.65 24.87
CA CYS A 23 4.09 -24.90 25.70
C CYS A 23 2.65 -25.36 25.38
N SER A 24 1.88 -25.70 26.42
CA SER A 24 0.44 -25.92 26.28
C SER A 24 -0.21 -24.66 25.70
N PRO A 25 -1.17 -24.78 24.75
CA PRO A 25 -1.82 -23.61 24.18
C PRO A 25 -2.47 -22.78 25.32
N PRO A 26 -2.34 -21.45 25.29
CA PRO A 26 -2.84 -20.60 26.37
C PRO A 26 -4.36 -20.81 26.50
N LYS A 27 -4.82 -20.95 27.74
CA LYS A 27 -6.24 -20.91 28.06
C LYS A 27 -6.68 -19.45 28.15
N GLY A 28 -6.89 -18.79 27.02
CA GLY A 28 -7.47 -17.44 26.98
C GLY A 28 -6.89 -16.51 25.90
N VAL A 29 -7.38 -15.27 25.90
CA VAL A 29 -6.92 -14.19 25.01
C VAL A 29 -5.69 -13.55 25.63
N LEU A 30 -4.59 -13.47 24.86
CA LEU A 30 -3.36 -12.80 25.28
C LEU A 30 -3.29 -11.40 24.69
N ARG A 31 -2.86 -10.41 25.48
CA ARG A 31 -2.68 -9.03 25.01
C ARG A 31 -1.38 -8.94 24.22
N LEU A 32 -1.46 -8.38 23.01
CA LEU A 32 -0.30 -8.08 22.17
C LEU A 32 0.14 -6.63 22.40
N ARG A 33 1.46 -6.41 22.46
CA ARG A 33 2.09 -5.09 22.34
C ARG A 33 2.71 -4.99 20.94
N GLY A 34 2.16 -4.09 20.13
CA GLY A 34 2.69 -3.78 18.81
C GLY A 34 3.90 -2.86 18.85
N ALA A 35 4.58 -2.72 17.73
CA ALA A 35 5.76 -1.86 17.58
C ALA A 35 5.39 -0.56 16.85
N VAL A 36 5.71 0.61 17.45
CA VAL A 36 5.45 1.92 16.84
C VAL A 36 6.60 2.32 15.90
N GLN A 37 6.24 2.75 14.70
CA GLN A 37 7.15 3.35 13.74
C GLN A 37 6.97 4.87 13.70
N HIS A 38 8.07 5.60 13.88
CA HIS A 38 8.06 7.05 14.02
C HIS A 38 8.50 7.75 12.73
N TYR A 39 7.85 7.40 11.60
CA TYR A 39 8.18 8.03 10.33
C TYR A 39 7.68 9.48 10.27
N GLU A 40 8.46 10.36 9.63
CA GLU A 40 8.20 11.81 9.57
C GLU A 40 6.85 12.22 8.93
N TRP A 41 6.21 11.31 8.19
CA TRP A 41 4.89 11.53 7.61
C TRP A 41 3.74 11.30 8.60
N GLY A 42 4.02 10.69 9.77
CA GLY A 42 3.02 10.33 10.76
C GLY A 42 2.45 11.53 11.52
N SER A 43 1.21 11.39 11.99
CA SER A 43 0.60 12.31 12.95
C SER A 43 1.40 12.36 14.26
N ARG A 44 1.38 13.50 14.95
CA ARG A 44 2.16 13.74 16.18
C ARG A 44 1.26 13.81 17.40
N GLY A 45 1.76 13.33 18.55
CA GLY A 45 1.05 13.38 19.84
C GLY A 45 -0.36 12.79 19.78
N ASP A 46 -1.29 13.36 20.56
CA ASP A 46 -2.66 12.88 20.72
C ASP A 46 -3.51 12.87 19.44
N ALA A 47 -3.10 13.63 18.42
CA ALA A 47 -3.73 13.61 17.10
C ALA A 47 -3.47 12.30 16.33
N SER A 48 -2.52 11.48 16.79
CA SER A 48 -2.23 10.16 16.23
C SER A 48 -2.99 9.07 16.98
N LEU A 49 -3.88 8.36 16.28
CA LEU A 49 -4.46 7.10 16.75
C LEU A 49 -3.38 6.07 17.09
N VAL A 50 -2.28 6.02 16.33
CA VAL A 50 -1.13 5.16 16.66
C VAL A 50 -0.59 5.49 18.05
N ALA A 51 -0.37 6.78 18.35
CA ALA A 51 0.11 7.19 19.68
C ALA A 51 -0.88 6.81 20.79
N ARG A 52 -2.17 7.10 20.59
CA ARG A 52 -3.24 6.78 21.55
C ARG A 52 -3.38 5.28 21.81
N LEU A 53 -3.25 4.44 20.78
CA LEU A 53 -3.34 2.98 20.92
C LEU A 53 -2.10 2.37 21.58
N ALA A 54 -0.93 2.91 21.27
CA ALA A 54 0.33 2.46 21.85
C ALA A 54 0.57 2.98 23.28
N GLY A 55 -0.16 4.02 23.70
CA GLY A 55 0.07 4.71 24.97
C GLY A 55 1.33 5.57 24.95
N GLU A 56 1.70 6.09 23.77
CA GLU A 56 2.83 7.01 23.60
C GLU A 56 2.48 8.38 24.19
N THR A 57 3.31 8.88 25.09
CA THR A 57 3.11 10.17 25.77
C THR A 57 4.14 11.23 25.37
N GLU A 58 5.08 10.90 24.48
CA GLU A 58 6.12 11.83 24.04
C GLU A 58 5.53 12.88 23.10
N GLU A 59 5.38 14.11 23.59
CA GLU A 59 4.85 15.22 22.80
C GLU A 59 5.72 15.52 21.57
N GLY A 60 5.06 15.78 20.45
CA GLY A 60 5.71 16.21 19.21
C GLY A 60 6.40 15.09 18.43
N ARG A 61 6.60 13.88 18.95
CA ARG A 61 7.15 12.76 18.18
C ARG A 61 6.12 12.21 17.19
N PRO A 62 6.48 11.98 15.90
CA PRO A 62 5.54 11.41 14.95
C PRO A 62 5.31 9.94 15.25
N CYS A 63 4.06 9.51 15.17
CA CYS A 63 3.61 8.13 15.36
C CYS A 63 2.84 7.73 14.11
N ALA A 64 3.52 7.02 13.22
CA ALA A 64 3.09 6.82 11.84
C ALA A 64 2.38 5.48 11.65
N GLU A 65 3.01 4.39 12.12
CA GLU A 65 2.47 3.03 12.00
C GLU A 65 2.55 2.31 13.36
N LEU A 66 1.52 1.54 13.71
CA LEU A 66 1.56 0.54 14.78
C LEU A 66 1.56 -0.85 14.15
N TRP A 67 2.65 -1.60 14.29
CA TRP A 67 2.81 -2.92 13.66
C TRP A 67 2.41 -4.02 14.62
N MET A 68 1.56 -4.93 14.14
CA MET A 68 1.06 -6.09 14.88
C MET A 68 1.28 -7.35 14.03
N GLY A 69 2.27 -8.15 14.42
CA GLY A 69 2.65 -9.36 13.70
C GLY A 69 4.06 -9.83 14.04
N THR A 70 4.62 -10.67 13.16
CA THR A 70 5.90 -11.35 13.34
C THR A 70 7.04 -10.74 12.51
N HIS A 71 6.82 -9.55 11.97
CA HIS A 71 7.79 -8.93 11.07
C HIS A 71 9.12 -8.63 11.78
N PRO A 72 10.28 -9.06 11.24
CA PRO A 72 11.56 -8.94 11.93
C PRO A 72 12.01 -7.50 12.19
N ALA A 73 11.64 -6.55 11.31
CA ALA A 73 11.99 -5.14 11.48
C ALA A 73 11.22 -4.42 12.62
N ALA A 74 10.09 -4.98 13.07
CA ALA A 74 9.25 -4.38 14.09
C ALA A 74 8.46 -5.48 14.83
N PRO A 75 9.14 -6.32 15.63
CA PRO A 75 8.52 -7.48 16.25
C PRO A 75 7.48 -7.04 17.29
N SER A 76 6.31 -7.66 17.25
CA SER A 76 5.34 -7.56 18.35
C SER A 76 5.71 -8.51 19.48
N SER A 77 5.29 -8.20 20.70
CA SER A 77 5.51 -9.04 21.88
C SER A 77 4.22 -9.32 22.64
N LEU A 78 4.19 -10.44 23.36
CA LEU A 78 3.14 -10.71 24.33
C LEU A 78 3.34 -9.79 25.54
N ALA A 79 2.27 -9.14 25.98
CA ALA A 79 2.30 -8.41 27.23
C ALA A 79 2.39 -9.41 28.38
N SER A 80 3.35 -9.19 29.30
CA SER A 80 3.49 -9.98 30.52
C SER A 80 3.50 -9.06 31.73
N ASP A 81 2.86 -9.50 32.82
CA ASP A 81 2.78 -8.78 34.09
C ASP A 81 4.12 -8.80 34.85
N ASP A 82 5.01 -9.74 34.53
CA ASP A 82 6.34 -9.91 35.16
C ASP A 82 7.48 -9.15 34.46
N GLY A 83 7.15 -8.38 33.41
CA GLY A 83 8.13 -7.60 32.63
C GLY A 83 8.90 -8.40 31.57
N GLY A 84 8.68 -9.73 31.46
CA GLY A 84 9.26 -10.55 30.40
C GLY A 84 8.49 -10.40 29.08
N ALA A 85 9.05 -9.70 28.10
CA ALA A 85 8.45 -9.60 26.77
C ALA A 85 8.92 -10.76 25.88
N VAL A 86 8.06 -11.74 25.64
CA VAL A 86 8.31 -12.80 24.64
C VAL A 86 7.85 -12.30 23.27
N SER A 87 8.71 -12.41 22.25
CA SER A 87 8.36 -12.05 20.88
C SER A 87 7.20 -12.94 20.38
N LEU A 88 6.24 -12.35 19.66
CA LEU A 88 5.15 -13.11 19.05
C LEU A 88 5.70 -14.20 18.12
N ARG A 89 6.79 -13.91 17.40
CA ARG A 89 7.43 -14.88 16.49
C ARG A 89 8.00 -16.07 17.23
N GLU A 90 8.74 -15.82 18.32
CA GLU A 90 9.32 -16.88 19.16
C GLU A 90 8.23 -17.72 19.82
N TRP A 91 7.15 -17.06 20.26
CA TRP A 91 6.03 -17.74 20.87
C TRP A 91 5.29 -18.66 19.88
N LEU A 92 5.06 -18.20 18.65
CA LEU A 92 4.47 -19.02 17.58
C LEU A 92 5.37 -20.20 17.21
N ALA A 93 6.69 -20.01 17.18
CA ALA A 93 7.66 -21.06 16.84
C ALA A 93 7.67 -22.24 17.83
N ARG A 94 7.25 -22.04 19.08
CA ARG A 94 7.17 -23.13 20.09
C ARG A 94 6.13 -24.20 19.76
N ASN A 95 5.01 -23.83 19.14
CA ASN A 95 3.96 -24.77 18.76
C ASN A 95 3.10 -24.23 17.61
N PRO A 96 3.64 -24.09 16.40
CA PRO A 96 2.98 -23.38 15.31
C PRO A 96 1.67 -24.06 14.89
N ALA A 97 1.61 -25.39 14.90
CA ALA A 97 0.41 -26.13 14.53
C ALA A 97 -0.75 -25.94 15.53
N ALA A 98 -0.46 -25.79 16.82
CA ALA A 98 -1.48 -25.51 17.83
C ALA A 98 -1.92 -24.04 17.82
N LEU A 99 -1.03 -23.11 17.51
CA LEU A 99 -1.28 -21.67 17.60
C LEU A 99 -1.83 -21.05 16.31
N LEU A 100 -1.33 -21.47 15.14
CA LEU A 100 -1.75 -20.99 13.82
C LEU A 100 -2.74 -21.94 13.14
N GLY A 101 -2.80 -23.19 13.60
CA GLY A 101 -3.52 -24.27 12.94
C GLY A 101 -2.73 -24.90 11.79
N ARG A 102 -2.93 -26.21 11.59
CA ARG A 102 -2.16 -27.03 10.64
C ARG A 102 -2.12 -26.47 9.21
N VAL A 103 -3.22 -25.89 8.73
CA VAL A 103 -3.33 -25.33 7.37
C VAL A 103 -2.39 -24.14 7.19
N VAL A 104 -2.35 -23.22 8.16
CA VAL A 104 -1.50 -22.04 8.08
C VAL A 104 -0.04 -22.45 8.24
N THR A 105 0.27 -23.30 9.23
CA THR A 105 1.62 -23.80 9.46
C THR A 105 2.21 -24.45 8.22
N ALA A 106 1.46 -25.34 7.56
CA ALA A 106 1.95 -26.06 6.38
C ALA A 106 2.16 -25.17 5.15
N ARG A 107 1.43 -24.05 5.04
CA ARG A 107 1.45 -23.18 3.85
C ARG A 107 2.37 -21.97 3.98
N TRP A 108 2.65 -21.51 5.19
CA TRP A 108 3.46 -20.32 5.48
C TRP A 108 4.57 -20.60 6.51
N ASP A 109 5.09 -21.83 6.51
CA ASP A 109 6.26 -22.24 7.29
C ASP A 109 6.19 -21.90 8.78
N GLY A 110 5.00 -22.02 9.37
CA GLY A 110 4.76 -21.74 10.78
C GLY A 110 4.78 -20.26 11.17
N ASP A 111 4.63 -19.34 10.21
CA ASP A 111 4.58 -17.89 10.45
C ASP A 111 3.22 -17.28 10.04
N LEU A 112 2.96 -16.04 10.49
CA LEU A 112 1.78 -15.28 10.10
C LEU A 112 1.86 -14.89 8.63
N PRO A 113 0.80 -15.13 7.83
CA PRO A 113 0.80 -14.79 6.41
C PRO A 113 0.49 -13.32 6.11
N PHE A 114 0.31 -12.51 7.16
CA PHE A 114 -0.04 -11.10 7.05
C PHE A 114 0.68 -10.27 8.12
N LEU A 115 0.79 -8.98 7.84
CA LEU A 115 1.15 -7.95 8.80
C LEU A 115 -0.06 -7.02 8.96
N PHE A 116 -0.49 -6.84 10.20
CA PHE A 116 -1.60 -5.95 10.54
C PHE A 116 -1.05 -4.64 11.10
N LYS A 117 -1.65 -3.52 10.69
CA LYS A 117 -1.20 -2.20 11.11
C LYS A 117 -2.33 -1.22 11.37
N VAL A 118 -2.03 -0.22 12.18
CA VAL A 118 -2.76 1.05 12.21
C VAL A 118 -1.86 2.14 11.67
N LEU A 119 -2.37 2.96 10.77
CA LEU A 119 -1.65 4.10 10.18
C LEU A 119 -2.33 5.40 10.60
N SER A 120 -1.51 6.39 10.98
CA SER A 120 -1.95 7.78 11.20
C SER A 120 -1.18 8.70 10.25
N VAL A 121 -1.79 9.00 9.10
CA VAL A 121 -1.17 9.69 7.97
C VAL A 121 -1.40 11.20 8.05
N ALA A 122 -0.33 11.96 8.32
CA ALA A 122 -0.36 13.43 8.34
C ALA A 122 0.26 14.08 7.08
N LYS A 123 1.13 13.37 6.37
CA LYS A 123 1.70 13.78 5.08
C LYS A 123 1.51 12.67 4.03
N PRO A 124 1.32 13.01 2.75
CA PRO A 124 1.22 12.02 1.68
C PRO A 124 2.41 11.07 1.64
N LEU A 125 2.13 9.79 1.50
CA LEU A 125 3.15 8.77 1.25
C LEU A 125 3.60 8.81 -0.21
N SER A 126 4.67 8.07 -0.49
CA SER A 126 5.18 7.90 -1.85
C SER A 126 4.15 7.28 -2.76
N ILE A 127 4.08 7.76 -4.01
CA ILE A 127 3.42 7.01 -5.08
C ILE A 127 4.21 5.73 -5.29
N GLN A 128 3.53 4.61 -5.11
CA GLN A 128 4.13 3.31 -5.08
C GLN A 128 3.25 2.25 -5.74
N ALA A 129 3.85 1.12 -6.05
CA ALA A 129 3.15 -0.10 -6.42
C ALA A 129 3.97 -1.30 -5.95
N HIS A 130 3.29 -2.43 -5.81
CA HIS A 130 3.89 -3.69 -5.36
C HIS A 130 3.91 -4.70 -6.50
N PRO A 131 5.06 -5.34 -6.80
CA PRO A 131 5.10 -6.33 -7.86
C PRO A 131 4.20 -7.53 -7.54
N ASP A 132 3.70 -8.20 -8.57
CA ASP A 132 3.15 -9.54 -8.39
C ASP A 132 4.24 -10.54 -7.97
N ARG A 133 3.83 -11.76 -7.65
CA ARG A 133 4.73 -12.75 -7.06
C ARG A 133 5.79 -13.24 -8.06
N GLU A 134 5.49 -13.24 -9.36
CA GLU A 134 6.45 -13.65 -10.38
C GLU A 134 7.53 -12.60 -10.54
N LEU A 135 7.13 -11.33 -10.69
CA LEU A 135 8.04 -10.21 -10.80
C LEU A 135 8.86 -10.01 -9.52
N ALA A 136 8.25 -10.17 -8.33
CA ALA A 136 8.96 -10.08 -7.05
C ALA A 136 10.12 -11.08 -6.96
N ARG A 137 9.91 -12.34 -7.38
CA ARG A 137 10.98 -13.35 -7.44
C ARG A 137 12.12 -12.94 -8.37
N ALA A 138 11.77 -12.49 -9.58
CA ALA A 138 12.76 -12.08 -10.58
C ALA A 138 13.57 -10.87 -10.09
N LEU A 139 12.91 -9.87 -9.51
CA LEU A 139 13.54 -8.66 -8.98
C LEU A 139 14.42 -8.95 -7.76
N HIS A 140 13.97 -9.80 -6.83
CA HIS A 140 14.75 -10.22 -5.67
C HIS A 140 16.00 -11.00 -6.09
N ALA A 141 15.88 -11.93 -7.05
CA ALA A 141 17.03 -12.68 -7.55
C ALA A 141 18.08 -11.77 -8.22
N LEU A 142 17.64 -10.74 -8.95
CA LEU A 142 18.53 -9.82 -9.66
C LEU A 142 19.12 -8.72 -8.78
N ARG A 143 18.35 -8.18 -7.83
CA ARG A 143 18.70 -7.01 -6.99
C ARG A 143 18.22 -7.20 -5.54
N PRO A 144 18.75 -8.18 -4.78
CA PRO A 144 18.24 -8.57 -3.45
C PRO A 144 18.41 -7.49 -2.36
N THR A 145 19.30 -6.52 -2.57
CA THR A 145 19.45 -5.37 -1.66
C THR A 145 18.35 -4.33 -1.82
N THR A 146 17.77 -4.23 -3.03
CA THR A 146 16.66 -3.31 -3.36
C THR A 146 15.31 -3.97 -3.10
N TYR A 147 15.13 -5.22 -3.54
CA TYR A 147 13.92 -6.01 -3.34
C TYR A 147 14.20 -7.05 -2.28
N ARG A 148 13.60 -6.90 -1.10
CA ARG A 148 14.03 -7.59 0.11
C ARG A 148 13.58 -9.05 0.19
N ASP A 149 12.53 -9.38 -0.55
CA ASP A 149 11.92 -10.70 -0.53
C ASP A 149 11.32 -11.05 -1.90
N ALA A 150 10.96 -12.33 -2.08
CA ALA A 150 10.41 -12.85 -3.32
C ALA A 150 8.86 -12.88 -3.33
N ASN A 151 8.20 -12.17 -2.40
CA ASN A 151 6.76 -12.23 -2.22
C ASN A 151 6.06 -11.01 -2.83
N HIS A 152 4.79 -11.19 -3.17
CA HIS A 152 3.91 -10.07 -3.50
C HIS A 152 3.40 -9.38 -2.23
N LYS A 153 2.78 -8.21 -2.41
CA LYS A 153 2.23 -7.42 -1.31
C LYS A 153 0.85 -6.87 -1.67
N PRO A 154 -0.19 -7.72 -1.75
CA PRO A 154 -1.56 -7.22 -1.74
C PRO A 154 -1.86 -6.55 -0.40
N GLU A 155 -2.60 -5.45 -0.44
CA GLU A 155 -2.92 -4.64 0.73
C GLU A 155 -4.41 -4.33 0.78
N MET A 156 -4.92 -4.09 1.98
CA MET A 156 -6.26 -3.57 2.21
C MET A 156 -6.20 -2.50 3.28
N ALA A 157 -6.74 -1.32 2.98
CA ALA A 157 -6.89 -0.22 3.93
C ALA A 157 -8.37 -0.05 4.29
N VAL A 158 -8.69 -0.05 5.58
CA VAL A 158 -10.01 0.22 6.13
C VAL A 158 -9.96 1.56 6.86
N ALA A 159 -10.76 2.52 6.43
CA ALA A 159 -10.76 3.86 6.99
C ALA A 159 -11.30 3.87 8.43
N VAL A 160 -10.57 4.51 9.35
CA VAL A 160 -10.99 4.78 10.73
C VAL A 160 -11.52 6.21 10.86
N THR A 161 -10.87 7.15 10.19
CA THR A 161 -11.35 8.53 9.96
C THR A 161 -11.62 8.74 8.47
N GLU A 162 -11.97 9.95 8.03
CA GLU A 162 -11.95 10.23 6.59
C GLU A 162 -10.53 9.98 6.06
N PHE A 163 -10.40 9.02 5.15
CA PHE A 163 -9.11 8.58 4.63
C PHE A 163 -9.02 8.88 3.14
N ARG A 164 -7.94 9.56 2.75
CA ARG A 164 -7.73 10.04 1.38
C ARG A 164 -6.58 9.31 0.74
N ALA A 165 -6.75 8.83 -0.48
CA ALA A 165 -5.75 8.09 -1.22
C ALA A 165 -5.79 8.42 -2.72
N LEU A 166 -4.66 8.22 -3.40
CA LEU A 166 -4.62 7.98 -4.84
C LEU A 166 -4.60 6.46 -5.05
N CYS A 167 -5.40 5.93 -5.97
CA CYS A 167 -5.40 4.50 -6.27
C CYS A 167 -5.89 4.19 -7.68
N GLY A 168 -5.09 3.44 -8.44
CA GLY A 168 -5.39 3.04 -9.81
C GLY A 168 -5.47 4.22 -10.77
N PHE A 169 -5.51 3.93 -12.07
CA PHE A 169 -5.65 4.98 -13.08
C PHE A 169 -7.09 5.44 -13.24
N VAL A 170 -7.26 6.70 -13.60
CA VAL A 170 -8.58 7.25 -13.94
C VAL A 170 -9.12 6.67 -15.24
N SER A 171 -10.43 6.85 -15.44
CA SER A 171 -11.07 6.52 -16.71
C SER A 171 -10.42 7.26 -17.88
N VAL A 172 -10.51 6.68 -19.09
CA VAL A 172 -10.06 7.34 -20.32
C VAL A 172 -10.71 8.72 -20.47
N GLN A 173 -12.00 8.82 -20.16
CA GLN A 173 -12.75 10.05 -20.32
C GLN A 173 -12.23 11.15 -19.38
N GLU A 174 -12.02 10.82 -18.11
CA GLU A 174 -11.43 11.77 -17.15
C GLU A 174 -10.01 12.17 -17.55
N LEU A 175 -9.19 11.23 -18.05
CA LEU A 175 -7.86 11.58 -18.56
C LEU A 175 -7.93 12.52 -19.77
N LYS A 176 -8.88 12.33 -20.69
CA LYS A 176 -9.10 13.27 -21.80
C LYS A 176 -9.47 14.66 -21.27
N ASP A 177 -10.30 14.73 -20.22
CA ASP A 177 -10.68 16.01 -19.61
C ASP A 177 -9.48 16.71 -18.95
N VAL A 178 -8.61 15.95 -18.27
CA VAL A 178 -7.32 16.45 -17.79
C VAL A 178 -6.48 16.99 -18.95
N LEU A 179 -6.34 16.24 -20.05
CA LEU A 179 -5.53 16.69 -21.20
C LEU A 179 -6.12 17.92 -21.91
N ARG A 180 -7.45 18.12 -21.85
CA ARG A 180 -8.11 19.33 -22.37
C ARG A 180 -7.89 20.54 -21.46
N THR A 181 -7.96 20.35 -20.15
CA THR A 181 -8.06 21.44 -19.16
C THR A 181 -6.74 21.78 -18.46
N VAL A 182 -5.74 20.88 -18.50
CA VAL A 182 -4.45 21.02 -17.83
C VAL A 182 -3.33 21.05 -18.90
N PRO A 183 -3.06 22.22 -19.52
CA PRO A 183 -2.10 22.33 -20.61
C PRO A 183 -0.67 21.96 -20.22
N GLU A 184 -0.32 22.08 -18.93
CA GLU A 184 0.99 21.72 -18.38
C GLU A 184 1.23 20.20 -18.45
N VAL A 185 0.22 19.41 -18.09
CA VAL A 185 0.26 17.94 -18.22
C VAL A 185 0.28 17.54 -19.71
N ARG A 186 -0.58 18.16 -20.52
CA ARG A 186 -0.65 17.90 -21.97
C ARG A 186 0.72 18.12 -22.66
N MET A 187 1.44 19.14 -22.24
CA MET A 187 2.77 19.47 -22.78
C MET A 187 3.81 18.40 -22.45
N LEU A 188 3.83 17.88 -21.21
CA LEU A 188 4.80 16.86 -20.79
C LEU A 188 4.51 15.48 -21.38
N VAL A 189 3.22 15.13 -21.57
CA VAL A 189 2.82 13.88 -22.24
C VAL A 189 3.24 13.88 -23.72
N GLY A 190 3.24 15.04 -24.37
CA GLY A 190 3.65 15.21 -25.76
C GLY A 190 2.51 14.98 -26.75
N LYS A 191 2.59 15.68 -27.89
CA LYS A 191 1.49 15.78 -28.88
C LYS A 191 1.03 14.42 -29.41
N GLU A 192 1.95 13.50 -29.66
CA GLU A 192 1.65 12.19 -30.23
C GLU A 192 0.73 11.36 -29.32
N ASP A 193 1.07 11.23 -28.04
CA ASP A 193 0.26 10.46 -27.10
C ASP A 193 -1.03 11.16 -26.74
N VAL A 194 -1.04 12.50 -26.72
CA VAL A 194 -2.28 13.27 -26.60
C VAL A 194 -3.24 12.93 -27.73
N VAL A 195 -2.77 12.89 -28.99
CA VAL A 195 -3.62 12.52 -30.12
C VAL A 195 -4.16 11.09 -29.96
N LYS A 196 -3.30 10.12 -29.61
CA LYS A 196 -3.70 8.71 -29.41
C LYS A 196 -4.72 8.55 -28.28
N LEU A 197 -4.54 9.23 -27.15
CA LEU A 197 -5.46 9.18 -26.01
C LEU A 197 -6.79 9.86 -26.33
N MET A 198 -6.77 10.96 -27.09
CA MET A 198 -7.98 11.68 -27.47
C MET A 198 -8.85 10.90 -28.46
N THR A 199 -8.27 10.06 -29.31
CA THR A 199 -9.00 9.22 -30.28
C THR A 199 -9.46 7.88 -29.72
N ALA A 200 -8.92 7.44 -28.57
CA ALA A 200 -9.29 6.16 -27.98
C ALA A 200 -10.74 6.13 -27.48
N LYS A 201 -11.48 5.04 -27.66
CA LYS A 201 -12.88 4.94 -27.21
C LYS A 201 -12.96 4.45 -25.75
N GLU A 202 -14.05 4.77 -25.06
CA GLU A 202 -14.26 4.37 -23.66
C GLU A 202 -14.33 2.85 -23.47
N HIS A 203 -14.85 2.12 -24.46
CA HIS A 203 -14.90 0.65 -24.46
C HIS A 203 -13.60 0.00 -24.97
N ASP A 204 -12.60 0.77 -25.41
CA ASP A 204 -11.31 0.25 -25.89
C ASP A 204 -10.38 -0.15 -24.73
N GLY A 205 -10.91 -0.66 -23.61
CA GLY A 205 -10.12 -1.29 -22.53
C GLY A 205 -9.24 -2.46 -22.98
N GLY A 206 -9.19 -2.74 -24.28
CA GLY A 206 -8.19 -3.56 -24.93
C GLY A 206 -6.79 -2.92 -25.01
N ILE A 207 -5.91 -3.62 -25.70
CA ILE A 207 -4.44 -3.41 -25.70
C ILE A 207 -4.03 -1.97 -26.11
N GLY A 208 -4.81 -1.32 -26.99
CA GLY A 208 -4.51 0.03 -27.48
C GLY A 208 -4.50 1.09 -26.39
N VAL A 209 -5.60 1.24 -25.64
CA VAL A 209 -5.71 2.23 -24.55
C VAL A 209 -4.64 2.02 -23.49
N ARG A 210 -4.41 0.77 -23.08
CA ARG A 210 -3.33 0.42 -22.14
C ARG A 210 -1.98 0.93 -22.64
N SER A 211 -1.63 0.66 -23.90
CA SER A 211 -0.34 1.07 -24.46
C SER A 211 -0.17 2.59 -24.52
N TYR A 212 -1.24 3.33 -24.86
CA TYR A 212 -1.21 4.79 -24.94
C TYR A 212 -1.08 5.42 -23.56
N LEU A 213 -1.84 4.91 -22.57
CA LEU A 213 -1.73 5.35 -21.19
C LEU A 213 -0.35 5.06 -20.61
N GLN A 214 0.18 3.86 -20.87
CA GLN A 214 1.54 3.49 -20.45
C GLN A 214 2.58 4.44 -21.04
N SER A 215 2.51 4.73 -22.35
CA SER A 215 3.45 5.64 -23.00
C SER A 215 3.37 7.05 -22.41
N ALA A 216 2.16 7.61 -22.29
CA ALA A 216 1.93 8.94 -21.73
C ALA A 216 2.42 9.07 -20.29
N PHE A 217 2.08 8.09 -19.44
CA PHE A 217 2.50 8.07 -18.05
C PHE A 217 4.02 7.91 -17.93
N THR A 218 4.63 7.02 -18.71
CA THR A 218 6.09 6.83 -18.71
C THR A 218 6.82 8.10 -19.12
N LYS A 219 6.34 8.83 -20.14
CA LYS A 219 6.93 10.11 -20.56
C LYS A 219 6.86 11.16 -19.45
N LEU A 220 5.71 11.30 -18.78
CA LEU A 220 5.58 12.18 -17.63
C LEU A 220 6.60 11.80 -16.54
N MET A 221 6.62 10.52 -16.15
CA MET A 221 7.47 10.04 -15.06
C MET A 221 8.97 10.12 -15.37
N ALA A 222 9.36 10.04 -16.64
CA ALA A 222 10.74 10.18 -17.11
C ALA A 222 11.17 11.63 -17.40
N THR A 223 10.25 12.60 -17.28
CA THR A 223 10.55 14.02 -17.50
C THR A 223 11.60 14.51 -16.49
N SER A 224 12.50 15.39 -16.94
CA SER A 224 13.52 15.97 -16.05
C SER A 224 12.90 16.79 -14.91
N LYS A 225 13.59 16.87 -13.78
CA LYS A 225 13.11 17.63 -12.62
C LYS A 225 12.86 19.10 -12.94
N GLU A 226 13.69 19.68 -13.80
CA GLU A 226 13.61 21.08 -14.22
C GLU A 226 12.34 21.34 -15.03
N ALA A 227 12.03 20.47 -16.00
CA ALA A 227 10.82 20.58 -16.80
C ALA A 227 9.54 20.32 -15.98
N VAL A 228 9.59 19.39 -15.01
CA VAL A 228 8.50 19.17 -14.05
C VAL A 228 8.28 20.41 -13.18
N ALA A 229 9.35 20.98 -12.60
CA ALA A 229 9.25 22.17 -11.77
C ALA A 229 8.73 23.38 -12.55
N GLU A 230 9.16 23.56 -13.80
CA GLU A 230 8.64 24.60 -14.69
C GLU A 230 7.15 24.41 -14.98
N ALA A 231 6.73 23.17 -15.29
CA ALA A 231 5.33 22.84 -15.54
C ALA A 231 4.46 23.09 -14.29
N ILE A 232 4.93 22.73 -13.10
CA ILE A 232 4.20 22.99 -11.85
C ILE A 232 4.12 24.50 -11.56
N SER A 233 5.21 25.25 -11.81
CA SER A 233 5.21 26.72 -11.65
C SER A 233 4.17 27.38 -12.57
N LYS A 234 4.10 26.96 -13.83
CA LYS A 234 3.08 27.41 -14.80
C LYS A 234 1.67 27.05 -14.34
N LEU A 235 1.45 25.82 -13.88
CA LEU A 235 0.17 25.36 -13.34
C LEU A 235 -0.29 26.23 -12.16
N ARG A 236 0.60 26.50 -11.20
CA ARG A 236 0.31 27.37 -10.05
C ARG A 236 -0.03 28.79 -10.48
N SER A 237 0.74 29.36 -11.39
CA SER A 237 0.50 30.70 -11.91
C SER A 237 -0.88 30.82 -12.56
N ARG A 238 -1.23 29.84 -13.42
CA ARG A 238 -2.54 29.77 -14.07
C ARG A 238 -3.67 29.64 -13.04
N LEU A 239 -3.59 28.67 -12.14
CA LEU A 239 -4.63 28.45 -11.12
C LEU A 239 -4.79 29.69 -10.21
N ASN A 240 -3.70 30.32 -9.77
CA ASN A 240 -3.77 31.56 -8.98
C ASN A 240 -4.51 32.70 -9.71
N GLY A 241 -4.34 32.82 -11.04
CA GLY A 241 -5.09 33.78 -11.85
C GLY A 241 -6.58 33.46 -11.95
N GLU A 242 -6.95 32.18 -11.82
CA GLU A 242 -8.32 31.68 -11.95
C GLU A 242 -9.10 31.61 -10.63
N ILE A 243 -8.44 31.82 -9.47
CA ILE A 243 -9.06 31.65 -8.14
C ILE A 243 -10.30 32.53 -7.91
N LYS A 244 -10.37 33.69 -8.58
CA LYS A 244 -11.51 34.62 -8.51
C LYS A 244 -12.56 34.37 -9.60
N ILE A 245 -12.25 33.52 -10.57
CA ILE A 245 -13.05 33.29 -11.78
C ILE A 245 -13.92 32.05 -11.61
N ARG A 246 -13.38 30.99 -11.01
CA ARG A 246 -14.07 29.72 -10.84
C ARG A 246 -13.59 28.98 -9.59
N THR A 247 -14.38 28.00 -9.17
CA THR A 247 -13.96 27.02 -8.16
C THR A 247 -13.02 25.99 -8.78
N PHE A 248 -11.96 25.62 -8.05
CA PHE A 248 -11.05 24.56 -8.45
C PHE A 248 -11.68 23.19 -8.24
N THR A 249 -11.39 22.28 -9.18
CA THR A 249 -11.71 20.86 -9.03
C THR A 249 -10.97 20.25 -7.84
N GLU A 250 -11.44 19.12 -7.33
CA GLU A 250 -10.79 18.45 -6.21
C GLU A 250 -9.34 18.05 -6.52
N LYS A 251 -9.05 17.68 -7.77
CA LYS A 251 -7.69 17.35 -8.21
C LYS A 251 -6.79 18.58 -8.30
N GLU A 252 -7.30 19.73 -8.75
CA GLU A 252 -6.53 20.97 -8.75
C GLU A 252 -6.17 21.41 -7.32
N GLN A 253 -7.11 21.28 -6.38
CA GLN A 253 -6.83 21.53 -4.96
C GLN A 253 -5.81 20.52 -4.40
N LEU A 254 -5.95 19.25 -4.75
CA LEU A 254 -5.01 18.20 -4.35
C LEU A 254 -3.60 18.50 -4.85
N VAL A 255 -3.39 18.78 -6.13
CA VAL A 255 -2.04 19.03 -6.66
C VAL A 255 -1.39 20.27 -6.05
N LEU A 256 -2.18 21.32 -5.76
CA LEU A 256 -1.67 22.48 -5.03
C LEU A 256 -1.22 22.11 -3.60
N SER A 257 -1.95 21.23 -2.91
CA SER A 257 -1.57 20.71 -1.59
C SER A 257 -0.35 19.79 -1.66
N LEU A 258 -0.26 18.92 -2.68
CA LEU A 258 0.89 18.05 -2.88
C LEU A 258 2.16 18.86 -3.16
N GLU A 259 2.07 19.91 -3.98
CA GLU A 259 3.19 20.80 -4.30
C GLU A 259 3.71 21.56 -3.08
N GLN A 260 2.84 21.92 -2.12
CA GLN A 260 3.30 22.51 -0.86
C GLN A 260 4.15 21.55 -0.02
N GLN A 261 3.90 20.23 -0.14
CA GLN A 261 4.58 19.19 0.64
C GLN A 261 5.75 18.55 -0.10
N TYR A 262 5.69 18.52 -1.44
CA TYR A 262 6.69 17.93 -2.34
C TYR A 262 6.97 18.88 -3.52
N PRO A 263 7.63 20.04 -3.27
CA PRO A 263 7.85 21.04 -4.30
C PRO A 263 8.62 20.49 -5.51
N GLY A 264 8.04 20.63 -6.70
CA GLY A 264 8.68 20.22 -7.95
C GLY A 264 8.76 18.71 -8.17
N ASP A 265 8.10 17.87 -7.37
CA ASP A 265 8.11 16.42 -7.57
C ASP A 265 7.09 16.00 -8.65
N VAL A 266 7.50 15.09 -9.54
CA VAL A 266 6.64 14.57 -10.62
C VAL A 266 5.36 13.92 -10.10
N GLY A 267 5.37 13.45 -8.86
CA GLY A 267 4.23 12.93 -8.14
C GLY A 267 3.04 13.91 -8.10
N VAL A 268 3.32 15.21 -8.01
CA VAL A 268 2.32 16.28 -8.03
C VAL A 268 1.50 16.23 -9.32
N LEU A 269 2.17 16.18 -10.48
CA LEU A 269 1.48 16.13 -11.78
C LEU A 269 0.88 14.75 -12.06
N SER A 270 1.54 13.68 -11.61
CA SER A 270 1.04 12.32 -11.81
C SER A 270 -0.28 12.06 -11.08
N ALA A 271 -0.62 12.83 -10.03
CA ALA A 271 -1.90 12.72 -9.33
C ALA A 271 -3.11 12.93 -10.26
N PHE A 272 -2.96 13.66 -11.38
CA PHE A 272 -4.02 13.78 -12.37
C PHE A 272 -4.37 12.45 -13.07
N PHE A 273 -3.41 11.51 -13.14
CA PHE A 273 -3.58 10.20 -13.77
C PHE A 273 -4.30 9.18 -12.87
N PHE A 274 -4.45 9.47 -11.58
CA PHE A 274 -4.98 8.51 -10.61
C PHE A 274 -6.36 8.90 -10.07
N ASN A 275 -7.11 7.90 -9.62
CA ASN A 275 -8.38 8.19 -8.93
C ASN A 275 -8.06 8.81 -7.57
N TYR A 276 -8.71 9.92 -7.25
CA TYR A 276 -8.64 10.53 -5.93
C TYR A 276 -9.77 9.98 -5.07
N VAL A 277 -9.43 9.00 -4.23
CA VAL A 277 -10.36 8.23 -3.41
C VAL A 277 -10.50 8.87 -2.04
N LYS A 278 -11.75 9.04 -1.60
CA LYS A 278 -12.10 9.49 -0.25
C LYS A 278 -12.96 8.42 0.40
N LEU A 279 -12.40 7.73 1.38
CA LEU A 279 -13.08 6.71 2.16
C LEU A 279 -13.68 7.34 3.41
N ARG A 280 -14.96 7.06 3.66
CA ARG A 280 -15.61 7.31 4.94
C ARG A 280 -15.19 6.24 5.96
N PRO A 281 -15.27 6.52 7.26
CA PRO A 281 -15.03 5.51 8.29
C PRO A 281 -15.80 4.21 8.02
N GLY A 282 -15.09 3.08 7.94
CA GLY A 282 -15.64 1.76 7.64
C GLY A 282 -15.68 1.34 6.18
N GLU A 283 -15.34 2.24 5.27
CA GLU A 283 -15.08 1.88 3.89
C GLU A 283 -13.66 1.34 3.75
N ALA A 284 -13.48 0.44 2.78
CA ALA A 284 -12.15 -0.08 2.49
C ALA A 284 -11.79 -0.02 1.03
N LEU A 285 -10.48 0.04 0.83
CA LEU A 285 -9.81 -0.01 -0.46
C LEU A 285 -8.91 -1.23 -0.49
N TYR A 286 -9.13 -2.11 -1.47
CA TYR A 286 -8.20 -3.18 -1.79
C TYR A 286 -7.20 -2.71 -2.84
N ILE A 287 -5.94 -3.08 -2.66
CA ILE A 287 -4.83 -2.69 -3.53
C ILE A 287 -4.17 -3.97 -4.02
N GLY A 288 -4.40 -4.25 -5.30
CA GLY A 288 -3.81 -5.39 -6.00
C GLY A 288 -2.33 -5.19 -6.30
N ALA A 289 -1.68 -6.28 -6.68
CA ALA A 289 -0.35 -6.20 -7.27
C ALA A 289 -0.37 -5.36 -8.55
N ASN A 290 0.73 -4.65 -8.80
CA ASN A 290 0.95 -3.80 -9.97
C ASN A 290 -0.03 -2.62 -10.09
N GLU A 291 -0.72 -2.24 -9.01
CA GLU A 291 -1.60 -1.07 -8.98
C GLU A 291 -0.91 0.14 -8.30
N PRO A 292 -0.89 1.31 -8.95
CA PRO A 292 -0.28 2.50 -8.37
C PRO A 292 -1.20 3.10 -7.31
N HIS A 293 -0.63 3.49 -6.18
CA HIS A 293 -1.38 4.11 -5.08
C HIS A 293 -0.48 5.00 -4.20
N ALA A 294 -1.12 5.86 -3.42
CA ALA A 294 -0.48 6.66 -2.37
C ALA A 294 -1.52 7.05 -1.32
N TYR A 295 -1.22 6.85 -0.04
CA TYR A 295 -2.06 7.37 1.04
C TYR A 295 -1.74 8.83 1.30
N LEU A 296 -2.75 9.68 1.38
CA LEU A 296 -2.59 11.13 1.40
C LEU A 296 -2.77 11.72 2.80
N SER A 297 -3.83 11.28 3.50
CA SER A 297 -4.16 11.76 4.85
C SER A 297 -5.21 10.89 5.51
N GLY A 298 -5.28 10.97 6.84
CA GLY A 298 -6.30 10.31 7.66
C GLY A 298 -5.74 9.09 8.37
N GLU A 299 -6.64 8.34 9.00
CA GLU A 299 -6.28 7.18 9.81
C GLU A 299 -6.96 5.93 9.27
N CYS A 300 -6.21 4.84 9.15
CA CYS A 300 -6.72 3.57 8.65
C CYS A 300 -6.12 2.39 9.40
N VAL A 301 -6.83 1.27 9.33
CA VAL A 301 -6.29 -0.05 9.58
C VAL A 301 -5.80 -0.61 8.25
N GLU A 302 -4.57 -1.12 8.21
CA GLU A 302 -3.99 -1.76 7.03
C GLU A 302 -3.74 -3.24 7.33
N CYS A 303 -4.05 -4.11 6.36
CA CYS A 303 -3.63 -5.51 6.37
C CYS A 303 -2.95 -5.83 5.04
N MET A 304 -1.75 -6.38 5.11
CA MET A 304 -0.92 -6.66 3.94
C MET A 304 -0.27 -8.04 4.06
N ALA A 305 0.03 -8.68 2.93
CA ALA A 305 0.91 -9.85 2.95
C ALA A 305 2.31 -9.46 3.48
N THR A 306 3.02 -10.42 4.07
CA THR A 306 4.38 -10.19 4.58
C THR A 306 5.37 -9.99 3.42
N SER A 307 5.66 -8.73 3.09
CA SER A 307 6.65 -8.31 2.09
C SER A 307 7.08 -6.86 2.34
N ASP A 308 8.33 -6.56 2.04
CA ASP A 308 8.96 -5.23 2.09
C ASP A 308 9.15 -4.62 0.69
N ASN A 309 8.69 -5.31 -0.37
CA ASN A 309 8.82 -4.84 -1.74
C ASN A 309 7.94 -3.62 -2.00
N VAL A 310 8.58 -2.45 -2.13
CA VAL A 310 7.92 -1.18 -2.47
C VAL A 310 8.68 -0.49 -3.59
N ILE A 311 8.05 -0.36 -4.75
CA ILE A 311 8.62 0.36 -5.90
C ILE A 311 8.00 1.75 -5.93
N ARG A 312 8.84 2.80 -5.88
CA ARG A 312 8.40 4.20 -5.78
C ARG A 312 8.62 4.98 -7.07
N ALA A 313 7.73 5.95 -7.31
CA ALA A 313 7.73 6.80 -8.50
C ALA A 313 7.69 8.30 -8.20
N GLY A 314 7.10 8.73 -7.08
CA GLY A 314 6.92 10.15 -6.76
C GLY A 314 6.54 10.38 -5.30
N LEU A 315 6.39 11.64 -4.92
CA LEU A 315 6.07 12.09 -3.55
C LEU A 315 7.05 11.53 -2.52
N THR A 316 8.34 11.49 -2.87
CA THR A 316 9.35 10.91 -1.98
C THR A 316 10.76 11.40 -2.29
N PRO A 317 11.59 11.62 -1.24
CA PRO A 317 13.03 11.80 -1.40
C PRO A 317 13.79 10.46 -1.51
N LYS A 318 13.13 9.33 -1.22
CA LYS A 318 13.74 7.99 -1.26
C LYS A 318 14.05 7.58 -2.70
N TYR A 319 14.83 6.50 -2.85
CA TYR A 319 15.12 5.90 -4.15
C TYR A 319 13.83 5.58 -4.94
N LYS A 320 13.87 5.88 -6.25
CA LYS A 320 12.76 5.69 -7.20
C LYS A 320 13.25 4.80 -8.34
N ASP A 321 12.56 3.68 -8.57
CA ASP A 321 12.78 2.82 -9.74
C ASP A 321 11.62 3.02 -10.72
N VAL A 322 11.66 4.19 -11.38
CA VAL A 322 10.60 4.67 -12.26
C VAL A 322 10.39 3.72 -13.45
N GLN A 323 11.49 3.18 -13.99
CA GLN A 323 11.43 2.28 -15.13
C GLN A 323 10.71 0.98 -14.76
N THR A 324 11.11 0.33 -13.66
CA THR A 324 10.46 -0.90 -13.21
C THR A 324 8.99 -0.64 -12.91
N LEU A 325 8.68 0.46 -12.21
CA LEU A 325 7.30 0.85 -11.91
C LEU A 325 6.46 0.95 -13.20
N CYS A 326 6.85 1.80 -14.14
CA CYS A 326 6.05 2.02 -15.36
C CYS A 326 5.94 0.75 -16.22
N SER A 327 6.92 -0.16 -16.15
CA SER A 327 6.85 -1.42 -16.89
C SER A 327 5.84 -2.41 -16.31
N MET A 328 5.69 -2.45 -14.98
CA MET A 328 4.91 -3.48 -14.30
C MET A 328 3.43 -3.14 -14.14
N LEU A 329 3.06 -1.85 -14.15
CA LEU A 329 1.68 -1.43 -13.85
C LEU A 329 0.66 -2.08 -14.80
N THR A 330 -0.53 -2.35 -14.26
CA THR A 330 -1.62 -2.97 -15.04
C THR A 330 -2.22 -2.01 -16.07
N TYR A 331 -2.20 -0.71 -15.77
CA TYR A 331 -2.89 0.35 -16.51
C TYR A 331 -4.40 0.13 -16.66
N LYS A 332 -5.01 -0.62 -15.73
CA LYS A 332 -6.46 -0.71 -15.63
C LYS A 332 -7.03 0.64 -15.22
N GLN A 333 -8.15 1.01 -15.85
CA GLN A 333 -8.81 2.30 -15.69
C GLN A 333 -10.13 2.17 -14.92
N GLN A 334 -10.22 1.13 -14.10
CA GLN A 334 -11.34 0.85 -13.22
C GLN A 334 -10.78 0.76 -11.80
N LEU A 335 -11.41 1.48 -10.87
CA LEU A 335 -11.13 1.31 -9.45
C LEU A 335 -11.72 -0.04 -9.04
N GLU A 336 -10.86 -1.02 -8.72
CA GLU A 336 -11.32 -2.42 -8.63
C GLU A 336 -12.37 -2.63 -7.55
N VAL A 337 -12.22 -2.12 -6.32
CA VAL A 337 -13.30 -2.17 -5.32
C VAL A 337 -13.13 -1.11 -4.22
N VAL A 338 -14.17 -0.31 -3.97
CA VAL A 338 -14.40 0.33 -2.67
C VAL A 338 -15.50 -0.47 -1.98
N PHE A 339 -15.18 -1.08 -0.84
CA PHE A 339 -16.16 -1.83 -0.06
C PHE A 339 -16.88 -0.87 0.88
N GLU A 340 -18.20 -0.75 0.74
CA GLU A 340 -19.02 0.05 1.64
C GLU A 340 -19.44 -0.75 2.88
N ASN A 341 -19.56 -0.07 4.03
CA ASN A 341 -20.16 -0.60 5.26
C ASN A 341 -19.56 -1.91 5.80
N ILE A 342 -18.22 -2.07 5.82
CA ILE A 342 -17.59 -3.27 6.41
C ILE A 342 -17.98 -3.47 7.89
N TRP A 343 -18.21 -2.39 8.64
CA TRP A 343 -18.69 -2.49 10.02
C TRP A 343 -20.01 -3.26 10.14
N SER A 344 -20.89 -3.18 9.14
CA SER A 344 -22.15 -3.93 9.09
C SER A 344 -21.93 -5.44 8.87
N LEU A 345 -20.90 -5.82 8.11
CA LEU A 345 -20.50 -7.22 7.93
C LEU A 345 -19.90 -7.80 9.21
N ILE A 346 -19.22 -6.98 10.01
CA ILE A 346 -18.67 -7.38 11.32
C ILE A 346 -19.79 -7.51 12.36
N THR A 347 -20.78 -6.60 12.38
CA THR A 347 -21.92 -6.68 13.32
C THR A 347 -22.94 -7.76 12.97
N LEU A 348 -23.07 -8.14 11.69
CA LEU A 348 -23.91 -9.28 11.26
C LEU A 348 -23.30 -10.66 11.60
N ARG A 349 -22.04 -10.71 12.06
CA ARG A 349 -21.43 -11.87 12.69
C ARG A 349 -21.14 -11.63 14.17
N ASN A 350 -22.14 -11.13 14.91
CA ASN A 350 -22.32 -11.63 16.27
C ASN A 350 -22.59 -13.13 16.17
N PHE A 351 -21.52 -13.94 16.27
CA PHE A 351 -21.63 -15.35 16.57
C PHE A 351 -22.53 -15.45 17.80
N GLY A 352 -23.74 -15.99 17.59
CA GLY A 352 -24.57 -16.50 18.67
C GLY A 352 -23.83 -17.65 19.33
N TRP A 353 -22.94 -17.33 20.26
CA TRP A 353 -22.64 -18.21 21.38
C TRP A 353 -23.84 -18.11 22.33
N ASN A 354 -24.95 -18.72 21.92
CA ASN A 354 -25.99 -19.10 22.84
C ASN A 354 -25.55 -20.40 23.49
N ASN A 355 -25.29 -20.34 24.80
CA ASN A 355 -25.19 -21.49 25.69
C ASN A 355 -26.22 -22.57 25.33
N ARG A 356 -25.74 -23.74 24.91
CA ARG A 356 -26.23 -25.05 25.34
C ARG A 356 -25.08 -26.04 25.37
#